data_AF-A0A3C0KYS8-F1
#
_entry.id   AF-A0A3C0KYS8-F1
#
_cell.length_a   1.000
_cell.length_b   1.000
_cell.length_c   1.000
_cell.angle_alpha   90.00
_cell.angle_beta   90.00
_cell.angle_gamma   90.00
#
_symmetry.space_group_name_H-M   'P 1'
#
loop_
_entity.id
_entity.type
_entity.pdbx_description
1 polymer ?
#
loop_
_entity_poly.entity_id
_entity_poly.type
_entity_poly.pdbx_seq_one_letter_code
_entity_poly.pdbx_strand_id
1 'polypeptide(L)' 'MDLTYGPEYNAFRAEVKAFVAANIDEQPKPGDGPRSPAVRAWQAKLIANGYHSRTIPEAY' A
#
# COMPACT_ATOMS: atom_id res chain seq x y z
N MET A 1 24.49 20.10 -1.04
CA MET A 1 23.15 19.85 -0.46
C MET A 1 22.99 18.35 -0.34
N ASP A 2 22.69 17.85 0.86
CA ASP A 2 22.37 16.44 1.05
C ASP A 2 20.91 16.20 0.67
N LEU A 3 20.66 15.22 -0.20
CA LEU A 3 19.34 14.83 -0.70
C LEU A 3 18.94 13.43 -0.21
N THR A 4 19.69 12.87 0.75
CA THR A 4 19.38 11.56 1.31
C THR A 4 18.13 11.62 2.17
N TYR A 5 17.32 10.58 2.07
CA TYR A 5 16.20 10.39 2.95
C TYR A 5 16.69 9.89 4.32
N GLY A 6 16.02 10.34 5.38
CA GLY A 6 16.28 9.88 6.74
C GLY A 6 16.05 8.36 6.93
N PRO A 7 16.61 7.78 8.01
CA PRO A 7 16.54 6.34 8.26
C PRO A 7 15.10 5.80 8.35
N GLU A 8 14.19 6.56 8.95
CA GLU A 8 12.77 6.19 9.07
C GLU A 8 12.09 6.04 7.71
N TYR A 9 12.37 6.98 6.79
CA TYR A 9 11.83 6.93 5.43
C TYR A 9 12.38 5.73 4.67
N ASN A 10 13.68 5.43 4.83
CA ASN A 10 14.30 4.28 4.17
C ASN A 10 13.75 2.95 4.70
N ALA A 11 13.55 2.83 6.02
CA ALA A 11 12.95 1.66 6.64
C ALA A 11 11.51 1.44 6.15
N PHE A 12 10.68 2.48 6.20
CA PHE A 12 9.30 2.41 5.72
C PHE A 12 9.24 2.08 4.22
N ARG A 13 10.10 2.68 3.40
CA ARG A 13 10.19 2.38 1.97
C ARG A 13 10.56 0.91 1.73
N ALA A 14 11.46 0.34 2.52
CA ALA A 14 11.84 -1.06 2.41
C ALA A 14 10.68 -1.98 2.77
N GLU A 15 9.95 -1.68 3.84
CA GLU A 15 8.75 -2.40 4.27
C GLU A 15 7.68 -2.42 3.16
N VAL A 16 7.34 -1.25 2.60
CA VAL A 16 6.33 -1.15 1.53
C VAL A 16 6.76 -1.90 0.27
N LYS A 17 8.04 -1.84 -0.10
CA LYS A 17 8.57 -2.62 -1.23
C LYS A 17 8.42 -4.11 -1.01
N ALA A 18 8.73 -4.60 0.19
CA ALA A 18 8.58 -6.01 0.53
C ALA A 18 7.10 -6.45 0.48
N PHE A 19 6.19 -5.62 1.00
CA PHE A 19 4.75 -5.86 0.91
C PHE A 19 4.29 -5.95 -0.55
N VAL A 20 4.66 -4.99 -1.41
CA VAL A 20 4.27 -5.01 -2.82
C VAL A 20 4.82 -6.26 -3.51
N ALA A 21 6.10 -6.59 -3.32
CA ALA A 21 6.70 -7.76 -3.93
C ALA A 21 6.00 -9.08 -3.54
N ALA A 22 5.58 -9.21 -2.28
CA ALA A 22 4.90 -10.40 -1.77
C ALA A 22 3.43 -10.51 -2.22
N ASN A 23 2.79 -9.41 -2.63
CA ASN A 23 1.35 -9.37 -2.87
C ASN A 23 0.97 -8.88 -4.29
N ILE A 24 1.95 -8.63 -5.16
CA ILE A 24 1.72 -8.04 -6.50
C ILE A 24 0.75 -8.83 -7.36
N ASP A 25 0.72 -10.16 -7.21
CA ASP A 25 -0.14 -11.02 -8.00
C ASP A 25 -1.63 -10.88 -7.63
N GLU A 26 -1.91 -10.41 -6.42
CA GLU A 26 -3.26 -10.27 -5.85
C GLU A 26 -3.91 -8.91 -6.14
N GLN A 27 -3.17 -7.97 -6.74
CA GLN A 27 -3.76 -6.70 -7.15
C GLN A 27 -4.77 -6.89 -8.29
N PRO A 28 -5.81 -6.04 -8.38
CA PRO A 28 -6.77 -6.08 -9.47
C PRO A 28 -6.09 -5.94 -10.83
N LYS A 29 -6.57 -6.68 -11.83
CA LYS A 29 -6.03 -6.67 -13.19
C LYS A 29 -6.76 -5.63 -14.05
N PRO A 30 -6.15 -5.19 -15.17
CA PRO A 30 -6.85 -4.35 -16.14
C PRO A 30 -8.17 -5.00 -16.57
N GLY A 31 -9.27 -4.26 -16.48
CA GLY A 31 -10.62 -4.76 -16.77
C GLY A 31 -11.44 -5.15 -15.54
N ASP A 32 -10.82 -5.29 -14.37
CA ASP A 32 -11.57 -5.42 -13.12
C ASP A 32 -12.37 -4.15 -12.83
N GLY A 33 -13.69 -4.30 -12.74
CA GLY A 33 -14.58 -3.19 -12.41
C GLY A 33 -14.35 -2.68 -10.98
N PRO A 34 -14.67 -1.40 -10.68
CA PRO A 34 -14.39 -0.75 -9.40
C PRO A 34 -15.12 -1.38 -8.19
N ARG A 35 -16.07 -2.28 -8.41
CA ARG A 35 -16.79 -3.02 -7.36
C ARG A 35 -16.57 -4.53 -7.45
N SER A 36 -15.57 -4.98 -8.22
CA SER A 36 -15.24 -6.39 -8.36
C SER A 36 -14.79 -6.98 -7.01
N PRO A 37 -14.95 -8.30 -6.82
CA PRO A 37 -14.39 -9.00 -5.67
C PRO A 37 -12.88 -8.78 -5.52
N ALA A 38 -12.13 -8.73 -6.63
CA ALA A 38 -10.69 -8.48 -6.63
C ALA A 38 -10.35 -7.09 -6.05
N VAL A 39 -11.05 -6.03 -6.47
CA VAL A 39 -10.85 -4.68 -5.93
C VAL A 39 -11.16 -4.63 -4.43
N ARG A 40 -12.25 -5.27 -3.98
CA ARG A 40 -12.62 -5.32 -2.56
C ARG A 40 -11.60 -6.06 -1.72
N ALA A 41 -11.14 -7.22 -2.19
CA ALA A 41 -10.12 -8.01 -1.50
C ALA A 41 -8.80 -7.24 -1.37
N TRP A 42 -8.39 -6.55 -2.45
CA TRP A 42 -7.20 -5.72 -2.45
C TRP A 42 -7.31 -4.54 -1.48
N GLN A 43 -8.43 -3.82 -1.49
CA GLN A 43 -8.67 -2.73 -0.53
C GLN A 43 -8.65 -3.21 0.91
N ALA A 44 -9.30 -4.34 1.21
CA ALA A 44 -9.28 -4.93 2.56
C ALA A 44 -7.86 -5.25 3.03
N LYS A 45 -7.02 -5.81 2.14
CA LYS A 45 -5.61 -6.07 2.43
C LYS A 45 -4.83 -4.78 2.72
N LEU A 46 -5.02 -3.74 1.91
CA LEU A 46 -4.36 -2.45 2.13
C LEU A 46 -4.81 -1.78 3.45
N ILE A 47 -6.09 -1.89 3.82
CA ILE A 47 -6.61 -1.39 5.10
C ILE A 47 -5.96 -2.14 6.27
N ALA A 48 -5.92 -3.47 6.21
CA ALA A 48 -5.33 -4.29 7.27
C ALA A 48 -3.85 -4.01 7.53
N ASN A 49 -3.11 -3.54 6.51
CA ASN A 49 -1.70 -3.17 6.62
C ASN A 49 -1.48 -1.66 6.81
N GLY A 50 -2.53 -0.86 6.97
CA GLY A 50 -2.42 0.59 7.17
C GLY A 50 -1.83 1.33 5.96
N TYR A 51 -2.04 0.80 4.75
CA TYR A 51 -1.62 1.43 3.49
C TYR A 51 -2.79 2.10 2.77
N HIS A 52 -4.02 1.67 3.03
CA HIS A 52 -5.18 2.41 2.58
C HIS A 52 -5.37 3.66 3.43
N SER A 53 -5.54 4.82 2.78
CA SER A 53 -5.83 6.09 3.45
C SER A 53 -4.82 6.49 4.53
N ARG A 54 -3.56 6.04 4.45
CA ARG A 54 -2.49 6.37 5.42
C ARG A 54 -2.20 7.87 5.56
N THR A 55 -2.63 8.66 4.57
CA THR A 55 -2.54 10.12 4.58
C THR A 55 -3.64 10.79 5.40
N ILE A 56 -4.64 10.04 5.86
CA ILE A 56 -5.69 10.52 6.76
C ILE A 56 -5.19 10.36 8.19
N PRO A 57 -5.13 11.43 9.01
CA PRO A 57 -4.73 11.31 10.39
C PRO A 57 -5.73 10.49 11.20
N GLU A 58 -5.24 9.70 12.15
CA GLU A 58 -6.07 8.81 13.00
C GLU A 58 -7.13 9.54 13.83
N ALA A 59 -6.96 10.84 14.06
CA ALA A 59 -7.87 11.66 14.86
C ALA A 59 -9.14 12.13 14.11
N TYR A 60 -9.31 11.76 12.84
CA TYR A 60 -10.49 12.09 12.02
C TYR A 60 -11.40 10.87 11.81
#